data_AF-A0A526TAR0-F1
#
_entry.id   AF-A0A526TAR0-F1
#
_cell.length_a   1.000
_cell.length_b   1.000
_cell.length_c   1.000
_cell.angle_alpha   90.00
_cell.angle_beta   90.00
_cell.angle_gamma   90.00
#
_symmetry.space_group_name_H-M   'P 1'
#
loop_
_entity.id
_entity.type
_entity.pdbx_description
1 polymer ?
#
loop_
_entity_poly.entity_id
_entity_poly.type
_entity_poly.pdbx_seq_one_letter_code
_entity_poly.pdbx_strand_id
1 'polypeptide(L)' 'ALQIHAFNQEETLVGQGTLGLEIESDLPRIDMLLVAVGGGGLIGGIAAWFAGRIRIIAVEPEGAPTLHRAFEAGH' A
#
# COMPACT_ATOMS: atom_id res chain seq x y z
N ALA A 1 14.09 -24.66 -3.69
CA ALA A 1 14.19 -23.31 -3.09
C ALA A 1 12.79 -22.89 -2.64
N LEU A 2 12.67 -22.12 -1.56
CA LEU A 2 11.39 -21.55 -1.13
C LEU A 2 11.03 -20.37 -2.05
N GLN A 3 9.79 -20.29 -2.53
CA GLN A 3 9.32 -19.12 -3.28
C GLN A 3 9.01 -17.99 -2.30
N ILE A 4 9.52 -16.79 -2.60
CA ILE A 4 9.22 -15.55 -1.86
C ILE A 4 8.63 -14.57 -2.87
N HIS A 5 7.38 -14.17 -2.67
CA HIS A 5 6.72 -13.25 -3.58
C HIS A 5 7.06 -11.80 -3.21
N ALA A 6 7.33 -10.95 -4.19
CA ALA A 6 7.71 -9.56 -3.93
C ALA A 6 6.61 -8.67 -3.31
N PHE A 7 5.37 -9.15 -3.20
CA PHE A 7 4.23 -8.36 -2.71
C PHE A 7 3.01 -9.18 -2.30
N ASN A 8 2.65 -10.23 -3.05
CA ASN A 8 1.47 -11.06 -2.81
C ASN A 8 1.75 -12.22 -1.86
N GLN A 9 2.34 -11.91 -0.71
CA GLN A 9 2.65 -12.84 0.36
C GLN A 9 2.41 -12.15 1.69
N GLU A 10 1.79 -12.85 2.63
CA GLU A 10 1.34 -12.28 3.91
C GLU A 10 2.50 -11.66 4.69
N GLU A 11 3.62 -12.36 4.82
CA GLU A 11 4.79 -11.85 5.55
C GLU A 11 5.38 -10.60 4.90
N THR A 12 5.35 -10.52 3.56
CA THR A 12 5.78 -9.31 2.84
C THR A 12 4.82 -8.15 3.13
N LEU A 13 3.51 -8.38 3.04
CA LEU A 13 2.49 -7.35 3.26
C LEU A 13 2.54 -6.79 4.70
N VAL A 14 2.64 -7.69 5.69
CA VAL A 14 2.77 -7.31 7.11
C VAL A 14 4.05 -6.50 7.33
N GLY A 15 5.17 -6.93 6.74
CA GLY A 15 6.42 -6.20 6.79
C GLY A 15 6.33 -4.80 6.21
N GLN A 16 5.62 -4.60 5.09
CA GLN A 16 5.42 -3.25 4.53
C GLN A 16 4.57 -2.35 5.43
N GLY A 17 3.66 -2.93 6.23
CA GLY A 17 2.81 -2.19 7.15
C GLY A 17 3.55 -1.47 8.26
N THR A 18 4.79 -1.89 8.60
CA THR A 18 5.59 -1.22 9.65
C THR A 18 5.93 0.23 9.28
N LEU A 19 6.03 0.55 7.98
CA LEU A 19 6.22 1.92 7.55
C LEU A 19 5.01 2.80 7.91
N GLY A 20 3.81 2.25 7.96
CA GLY A 20 2.62 2.95 8.45
C GLY A 20 2.76 3.39 9.91
N LEU A 21 3.30 2.52 10.76
CA LEU A 21 3.60 2.83 12.17
C LEU A 21 4.62 3.96 12.30
N GLU A 22 5.69 3.91 11.50
CA GLU A 22 6.73 4.95 11.49
C GLU A 22 6.15 6.30 11.05
N ILE A 23 5.40 6.33 9.94
CA ILE A 23 4.74 7.55 9.43
C ILE A 23 3.79 8.15 10.47
N GLU A 24 2.97 7.32 11.12
CA GLU A 24 2.03 7.82 12.14
C GLU A 24 2.76 8.37 13.37
N SER A 25 3.85 7.72 13.77
CA SER A 25 4.68 8.18 14.90
C SER A 25 5.31 9.55 14.61
N ASP A 26 5.80 9.75 13.38
CA ASP A 26 6.43 11.00 12.95
C ASP A 26 5.41 12.11 12.64
N LEU A 27 4.22 11.74 12.15
CA LEU A 27 3.14 12.64 11.73
C LEU A 27 1.80 12.25 12.38
N PRO A 28 1.61 12.48 13.70
CA PRO A 28 0.45 12.00 14.45
C PRO A 28 -0.90 12.65 14.07
N ARG A 29 -0.90 13.63 13.17
CA ARG A 29 -2.09 14.32 12.66
C ARG A 29 -2.16 14.27 11.12
N ILE A 30 -1.59 13.23 10.52
CA ILE A 30 -1.69 13.03 9.08
C ILE A 30 -3.13 12.71 8.69
N ASP A 31 -3.70 13.47 7.75
CA ASP A 31 -5.07 13.24 7.25
C ASP A 31 -5.07 12.50 5.89
N MET A 32 -3.95 12.55 5.17
CA MET A 32 -3.81 11.98 3.83
C MET A 32 -2.39 11.51 3.54
N LEU A 33 -2.27 10.37 2.87
CA LEU A 33 -1.00 9.80 2.42
C LEU A 33 -1.07 9.37 0.95
N LEU A 34 -0.11 9.80 0.14
CA LEU A 34 0.08 9.33 -1.22
C LEU A 34 1.07 8.16 -1.20
N VAL A 35 0.71 7.04 -1.82
CA VAL A 35 1.53 5.82 -1.81
C VAL A 35 1.78 5.36 -3.24
N ALA A 36 3.06 5.19 -3.59
CA ALA A 36 3.44 4.61 -4.86
C ALA A 36 2.99 3.14 -4.95
N VAL A 37 2.44 2.77 -6.10
CA VAL A 37 1.89 1.43 -6.33
C VAL A 37 2.60 0.76 -7.50
N GLY A 38 3.08 -0.46 -7.23
CA GLY A 38 3.41 -1.46 -8.25
C GLY A 38 2.50 -2.68 -8.06
N GLY A 39 3.02 -3.75 -7.44
CA GLY A 39 2.22 -4.95 -7.14
C GLY A 39 1.24 -4.82 -5.95
N GLY A 40 1.18 -3.66 -5.28
CA GLY A 40 0.21 -3.40 -4.21
C GLY A 40 0.65 -3.76 -2.78
N GLY A 41 1.78 -4.45 -2.58
CA GLY A 41 2.23 -4.86 -1.23
C GLY A 41 2.44 -3.69 -0.26
N LEU A 42 3.08 -2.62 -0.71
CA LEU A 42 3.33 -1.42 0.12
C LEU A 42 2.03 -0.72 0.53
N ILE A 43 1.19 -0.37 -0.45
CA ILE A 43 -0.08 0.29 -0.17
C ILE A 43 -1.03 -0.62 0.63
N GLY A 44 -1.01 -1.93 0.40
CA GLY A 44 -1.77 -2.91 1.17
C GLY A 44 -1.37 -2.93 2.64
N GLY A 45 -0.07 -2.99 2.94
CA GLY A 45 0.44 -2.94 4.31
C GLY A 45 0.12 -1.62 5.01
N ILE A 46 0.33 -0.48 4.33
CA ILE A 46 0.00 0.85 4.87
C ILE A 46 -1.50 1.00 5.11
N ALA A 47 -2.34 0.54 4.17
CA ALA A 47 -3.79 0.60 4.31
C ALA A 47 -4.28 -0.27 5.47
N ALA A 48 -3.67 -1.45 5.68
CA ALA A 48 -3.96 -2.30 6.83
C ALA A 48 -3.60 -1.62 8.16
N TRP A 49 -2.46 -0.91 8.22
CA TRP A 49 -2.05 -0.15 9.43
C TRP A 49 -3.02 0.98 9.78
N PHE A 50 -3.34 1.84 8.80
CA PHE A 50 -4.20 3.00 9.05
C PHE A 50 -5.68 2.64 9.17
N ALA A 51 -6.13 1.54 8.56
CA ALA A 51 -7.49 1.01 8.69
C ALA A 51 -8.59 2.07 8.49
N GLY A 52 -8.42 2.95 7.50
CA GLY A 52 -9.40 3.99 7.16
C GLY A 52 -9.37 5.24 8.04
N ARG A 53 -8.45 5.34 9.01
CA ARG A 53 -8.27 6.55 9.85
C ARG A 53 -7.79 7.78 9.07
N ILE A 54 -7.13 7.56 7.92
CA ILE A 54 -6.64 8.60 7.03
C ILE A 54 -7.02 8.27 5.59
N ARG A 55 -6.98 9.26 4.70
CA ARG A 55 -7.18 9.05 3.26
C ARG A 55 -5.89 8.54 2.60
N ILE A 56 -5.93 7.36 2.00
CA ILE A 56 -4.80 6.81 1.25
C ILE A 56 -5.08 6.93 -0.25
N ILE A 57 -4.14 7.49 -1.00
CA ILE A 57 -4.24 7.69 -2.44
C ILE A 57 -3.14 6.88 -3.13
N ALA A 58 -3.55 5.94 -3.98
CA ALA A 58 -2.64 5.21 -4.85
C ALA A 58 -2.07 6.12 -5.94
N VAL A 59 -0.77 6.02 -6.19
CA VAL A 59 -0.07 6.74 -7.26
C VAL A 59 0.62 5.72 -8.16
N GLU A 60 0.25 5.70 -9.44
CA GLU A 60 0.83 4.85 -10.47
C GLU A 60 1.35 5.68 -11.65
N PRO A 61 2.34 5.20 -12.42
CA PRO A 61 2.71 5.81 -13.69
C PRO A 61 1.58 5.68 -14.72
N GLU A 62 1.36 6.71 -15.54
CA GLU A 62 0.39 6.67 -16.65
C GLU A 62 0.66 5.52 -17.64
N GLY A 63 1.92 5.12 -17.79
CA GLY A 63 2.32 4.00 -18.64
C GLY A 63 2.05 2.60 -18.06
N ALA A 64 1.76 2.51 -16.75
CA ALA A 64 1.50 1.24 -16.06
C ALA A 64 0.43 1.39 -14.95
N PRO A 65 -0.81 1.83 -15.26
CA PRO A 65 -1.86 2.08 -14.27
C PRO A 65 -2.61 0.78 -13.93
N THR A 66 -1.89 -0.22 -13.45
CA THR A 66 -2.39 -1.59 -13.27
C THR A 66 -3.47 -1.70 -12.19
N LEU A 67 -3.25 -1.11 -11.01
CA LEU A 67 -4.20 -1.09 -9.91
C LEU A 67 -5.42 -0.25 -10.29
N HIS A 68 -5.22 0.91 -10.91
CA HIS A 68 -6.31 1.75 -11.38
C HIS A 68 -7.25 1.00 -12.33
N ARG A 69 -6.70 0.30 -13.33
CA ARG A 69 -7.50 -0.51 -14.27
C ARG A 69 -8.20 -1.69 -13.59
N ALA A 70 -7.54 -2.35 -12.63
CA ALA A 70 -8.17 -3.41 -11.83
C ALA A 70 -9.38 -2.87 -11.04
N PHE A 71 -9.23 -1.71 -10.41
CA PHE A 71 -10.31 -1.02 -9.71
C PHE A 71 -11.47 -0.63 -10.64
N GLU A 72 -11.18 -0.09 -11.83
CA GLU A 72 -12.22 0.23 -12.84
C GLU A 72 -12.98 -1.03 -13.30
N ALA A 73 -12.27 -2.15 -13.43
CA ALA A 73 -12.85 -3.42 -13.83
C ALA A 73 -13.59 -4.14 -12.68
N GLY A 74 -13.38 -3.70 -11.43
CA GLY A 74 -13.99 -4.26 -10.23
C GLY A 74 -13.41 -5.59 -9.75
N HIS A 75 -12.17 -5.92 -10.14
CA HIS A 75 -11.47 -7.16 -9.74
C HIS A 75 -9.95 -6.99 -9.77
#